data_AF-A0A1L5BMM1-F1
#
_entry.id   AF-A0A1L5BMM1-F1
#
_cell.length_a   1.000
_cell.length_b   1.000
_cell.length_c   1.000
_cell.angle_alpha   90.00
_cell.angle_beta   90.00
_cell.angle_gamma   90.00
#
_symmetry.space_group_name_H-M   'P 1'
#
loop_
_entity.id
_entity.type
_entity.pdbx_description
1 polymer ?
#
loop_
_entity_poly.entity_id
_entity_poly.type
_entity_poly.pdbx_seq_one_letter_code
_entity_poly.pdbx_strand_id
1 'polypeptide(L)'
;MSDRPEIECPTCDGNGWTEQRMSRIGAGLYEVTCTACNGHGWREMTDDELDAAAERQAEDAASEPLVTMDEMHRTAWVQKQEMRR
;
A
#
# COMPACT_ATOMS: atom_id res chain seq x y z
N MET A 1 -8.91 -3.04 -19.50
CA MET A 1 -8.36 -3.17 -18.14
C MET A 1 -8.29 -1.76 -17.60
N SER A 2 -8.79 -1.51 -16.39
CA SER A 2 -8.74 -0.18 -15.78
C SER A 2 -7.28 0.14 -15.43
N ASP A 3 -6.78 1.31 -15.80
CA ASP A 3 -5.40 1.77 -15.49
C ASP A 3 -5.27 2.28 -14.05
N ARG A 4 -6.33 2.16 -13.25
CA ARG A 4 -6.41 2.70 -11.90
C ARG A 4 -5.83 1.68 -10.91
N PRO A 5 -4.93 2.09 -9.99
CA PRO A 5 -4.36 1.17 -9.02
C PRO A 5 -5.44 0.66 -8.06
N GLU A 6 -5.29 -0.60 -7.67
CA GLU A 6 -6.14 -1.28 -6.70
C GLU A 6 -5.50 -1.23 -5.32
N ILE A 7 -6.34 -1.10 -4.30
CA ILE A 7 -5.95 -1.20 -2.89
C ILE A 7 -6.70 -2.32 -2.21
N GLU A 8 -6.12 -2.81 -1.12
CA GLU A 8 -6.81 -3.66 -0.17
C GLU A 8 -8.05 -2.94 0.35
N CYS A 9 -9.19 -3.62 0.34
CA CYS A 9 -10.45 -3.01 0.75
C CYS A 9 -10.43 -2.75 2.26
N PRO A 10 -10.45 -1.46 2.70
CA PRO A 10 -10.30 -1.11 4.11
C PRO A 10 -11.55 -1.46 4.96
N THR A 11 -12.65 -1.86 4.33
CA THR A 11 -13.86 -2.29 5.06
C THR A 11 -13.78 -3.74 5.52
N CYS A 12 -12.97 -4.56 4.85
CA CYS A 12 -12.84 -5.99 5.15
C CYS A 12 -11.40 -6.45 5.32
N ASP A 13 -10.44 -5.52 5.35
CA ASP A 13 -9.01 -5.80 5.48
C ASP A 13 -8.55 -6.93 4.54
N GLY A 14 -8.91 -6.79 3.26
CA GLY A 14 -8.49 -7.74 2.22
C GLY A 14 -9.25 -9.08 2.18
N ASN A 15 -10.09 -9.38 3.17
CA ASN A 15 -10.70 -10.70 3.29
C ASN A 15 -11.84 -10.95 2.29
N GLY A 16 -12.50 -9.89 1.81
CA GLY A 16 -13.70 -9.98 0.97
C GLY A 16 -14.98 -10.26 1.76
N TRP A 17 -14.91 -10.43 3.08
CA TRP A 17 -16.05 -10.64 3.96
C TRP A 17 -15.81 -9.99 5.32
N THR A 18 -16.88 -9.84 6.09
CA THR A 18 -16.87 -9.29 7.45
C THR A 18 -17.65 -10.21 8.38
N GLU A 19 -17.24 -10.32 9.64
CA GLU A 19 -18.00 -11.06 10.64
C GLU A 19 -19.19 -10.22 11.15
N GLN A 20 -20.39 -10.76 11.09
CA GLN A 20 -21.58 -10.11 11.62
C GLN A 20 -22.39 -11.04 12.51
N ARG A 21 -22.97 -10.49 13.57
CA ARG A 21 -23.98 -11.17 14.39
C ARG A 21 -25.35 -10.95 13.77
N MET A 22 -25.98 -12.02 13.32
CA MET A 22 -27.34 -11.97 12.76
C MET A 22 -28.33 -12.63 13.71
N SER A 23 -28.88 -11.85 14.65
CA SER A 23 -29.79 -12.33 15.71
C SER A 23 -31.04 -13.05 15.18
N ARG A 24 -31.42 -12.84 13.92
CA ARG A 24 -32.56 -13.51 13.28
C ARG A 24 -32.26 -14.92 12.77
N ILE A 25 -30.99 -15.29 12.64
CA ILE A 25 -30.54 -16.58 12.08
C ILE A 25 -30.16 -17.55 13.20
N GLY A 26 -29.56 -17.04 14.28
CA GLY A 26 -29.17 -17.85 15.43
C GLY A 26 -28.04 -17.20 16.22
N ALA A 27 -27.57 -17.92 17.24
CA ALA A 27 -26.37 -17.54 17.97
C ALA A 27 -25.13 -17.86 17.11
N GLY A 28 -24.23 -16.89 16.95
CA GLY A 28 -22.98 -17.08 16.21
C GLY A 28 -22.47 -15.80 15.56
N LEU A 29 -21.26 -15.89 15.01
CA LEU A 29 -20.73 -14.95 14.02
C LEU A 29 -20.88 -15.60 12.65
N TYR A 30 -21.24 -14.78 11.66
CA TYR A 30 -21.46 -15.22 10.30
C TYR A 30 -20.60 -14.37 9.37
N GLU A 31 -19.97 -15.02 8.40
CA GLU A 31 -19.26 -14.35 7.33
C GLU A 31 -20.29 -13.73 6.38
N VAL A 32 -20.21 -12.42 6.20
CA VAL A 32 -21.06 -11.67 5.29
C VAL A 32 -20.15 -11.05 4.24
N THR A 33 -20.46 -11.31 2.97
CA THR A 33 -19.74 -10.73 1.83
C THR A 33 -19.62 -9.22 1.99
N CYS A 34 -18.40 -8.69 1.86
CA CYS A 34 -18.16 -7.27 1.94
C CYS A 34 -18.74 -6.58 0.69
N THR A 35 -19.70 -5.68 0.90
CA THR A 35 -20.36 -4.95 -0.18
C THR A 35 -19.48 -3.86 -0.79
N ALA A 36 -18.53 -3.33 -0.04
CA ALA A 36 -17.62 -2.29 -0.52
C ALA A 36 -16.69 -2.78 -1.63
N CYS A 37 -16.28 -4.05 -1.58
CA CYS A 37 -15.44 -4.69 -2.60
C CYS A 37 -16.14 -5.84 -3.32
N ASN A 38 -17.46 -6.00 -3.15
CA ASN A 38 -18.25 -7.10 -3.74
C ASN A 38 -17.65 -8.49 -3.53
N GLY A 39 -17.03 -8.74 -2.38
CA GLY A 39 -16.41 -10.03 -2.08
C GLY A 39 -14.99 -10.23 -2.61
N HIS A 40 -14.41 -9.26 -3.31
CA HIS A 40 -13.09 -9.43 -3.93
C HIS A 40 -11.92 -9.25 -2.95
N GLY A 41 -12.13 -8.53 -1.85
CA GLY A 41 -11.06 -8.14 -0.93
C GLY A 41 -10.25 -6.93 -1.39
N TRP A 42 -10.33 -6.58 -2.67
CA TRP A 42 -9.64 -5.44 -3.29
C TRP A 42 -10.66 -4.54 -3.99
N ARG A 43 -10.33 -3.25 -4.11
CA ARG A 43 -11.08 -2.30 -4.93
C ARG A 43 -10.17 -1.25 -5.54
N GLU A 44 -10.63 -0.61 -6.60
CA GLU A 44 -9.97 0.58 -7.12
C GLU A 44 -9.91 1.68 -6.03
N MET A 45 -8.80 2.41 -6.00
CA MET A 45 -8.67 3.59 -5.15
C MET A 45 -9.72 4.64 -5.50
N THR A 46 -10.23 5.41 -4.54
CA THR A 46 -11.02 6.62 -4.80
C THR A 46 -10.12 7.77 -5.28
N ASP A 47 -10.70 8.86 -5.79
CA ASP A 47 -9.89 9.99 -6.27
C ASP A 47 -9.11 10.63 -5.11
N ASP A 48 -9.75 10.79 -3.95
CA ASP A 48 -9.12 11.28 -2.73
C ASP A 48 -7.94 10.39 -2.27
N GLU A 49 -8.09 9.06 -2.39
CA GLU A 49 -7.02 8.12 -2.03
C GLU A 49 -5.83 8.22 -2.98
N LEU A 50 -6.09 8.45 -4.28
CA LEU A 50 -5.05 8.67 -5.29
C LEU A 50 -4.29 9.96 -5.02
N ASP A 51 -5.00 11.05 -4.75
CA ASP A 51 -4.40 12.35 -4.46
C ASP A 51 -3.51 12.26 -3.20
N ALA A 52 -4.02 11.65 -2.13
CA ALA A 52 -3.25 11.44 -0.92
C ALA A 52 -2.02 10.54 -1.14
N ALA A 53 -2.10 9.55 -2.04
CA ALA A 53 -0.96 8.71 -2.39
C ALA A 53 0.09 9.48 -3.21
N ALA A 54 -0.35 10.34 -4.13
CA ALA A 54 0.55 11.20 -4.91
C ALA A 54 1.29 12.20 -4.02
N GLU A 55 0.60 12.79 -3.04
CA GLU A 55 1.20 13.70 -2.05
C GLU A 55 2.28 13.00 -1.21
N ARG A 56 1.98 11.83 -0.63
CA ARG A 56 2.97 11.04 0.13
C ARG A 56 4.20 10.69 -0.71
N GLN A 57 3.98 10.28 -1.95
CA GLN A 57 5.08 9.96 -2.86
C GLN A 57 5.95 11.19 -3.16
N ALA A 58 5.34 12.38 -3.30
CA ALA A 58 6.08 13.61 -3.49
C ALA A 58 6.89 14.01 -2.24
N GLU A 59 6.34 13.80 -1.04
CA GLU A 59 7.04 14.01 0.23
C GLU A 59 8.24 13.07 0.39
N ASP A 60 8.06 11.77 0.13
CA ASP A 60 9.14 10.78 0.20
C ASP A 60 10.26 11.13 -0.80
N ALA A 61 9.89 11.45 -2.04
CA ALA A 61 10.85 11.86 -3.07
C ALA A 61 11.58 13.17 -2.72
N ALA A 62 10.93 14.08 -1.99
CA ALA A 62 11.56 15.30 -1.49
C ALA A 62 12.46 15.04 -0.27
N SER A 63 12.18 14.00 0.52
CA SER A 63 12.99 13.60 1.68
C SER A 63 14.26 12.83 1.28
N GLU A 64 14.28 12.16 0.13
CA GLU A 64 15.45 11.43 -0.35
C GLU A 64 16.53 12.41 -0.84
N PRO A 65 17.72 12.45 -0.21
CA PRO A 65 18.80 13.30 -0.68
C PRO A 65 19.26 12.83 -2.05
N LEU A 66 19.19 13.70 -3.05
CA LEU A 66 19.73 13.42 -4.38
C LEU A 66 21.25 13.24 -4.28
N VAL A 67 21.72 11.99 -4.36
CA VAL A 67 23.14 11.69 -4.41
C VAL A 67 23.67 11.98 -5.81
N THR A 68 24.67 12.85 -5.90
CA THR A 68 25.30 13.16 -7.19
C THR A 68 26.16 11.99 -7.67
N MET A 69 26.36 11.86 -8.99
CA MET A 69 27.26 10.83 -9.55
C MET A 69 28.66 10.91 -8.94
N ASP A 70 29.21 12.12 -8.79
CA ASP A 70 30.53 12.34 -8.18
C ASP A 70 30.59 11.90 -6.72
N GLU A 71 29.52 12.12 -5.96
CA GLU A 71 29.41 11.63 -4.59
C GLU A 71 29.36 10.10 -4.57
N MET A 72 28.53 9.47 -5.40
CA MET A 72 28.46 8.01 -5.53
C MET A 72 29.83 7.40 -5.91
N HIS A 73 30.56 8.02 -6.83
CA HIS A 73 31.91 7.60 -7.22
C HIS A 73 32.91 7.70 -6.06
N ARG A 74 32.83 8.77 -5.25
CA ARG A 74 33.68 8.94 -4.06
C ARG A 74 33.37 7.86 -3.02
N THR A 75 32.11 7.61 -2.70
CA THR A 75 31.71 6.58 -1.71
C THR A 75 32.16 5.19 -2.16
N ALA A 76 31.95 4.86 -3.45
CA ALA A 76 32.37 3.58 -4.02
C ALA A 76 33.90 3.39 -4.02
N TRP A 77 34.67 4.47 -4.22
CA TRP A 77 36.12 4.41 -4.13
C TRP A 77 36.59 4.14 -2.69
N VAL A 78 36.01 4.83 -1.70
CA VAL A 78 36.32 4.63 -0.28
C VAL A 78 36.02 3.19 0.14
N GLN A 79 34.83 2.67 -0.17
CA GLN A 79 34.45 1.28 0.14
C GLN A 79 35.41 0.26 -0.48
N LYS A 80 35.87 0.50 -1.73
CA LYS A 80 36.86 -0.35 -2.39
C LYS A 80 38.23 -0.32 -1.70
N GLN A 81 38.62 0.80 -1.09
CA GLN A 81 39.86 0.90 -0.32
C GLN A 81 39.74 0.14 1.02
N GLU A 82 38.60 0.24 1.69
CA GLU A 82 38.35 -0.47 2.96
C GLU A 82 38.37 -2.00 2.78
N MET A 83 37.81 -2.52 1.68
CA MET A 83 37.88 -3.96 1.37
C MET A 83 39.29 -4.46 1.02
N ARG A 84 40.22 -3.56 0.70
CA ARG A 84 41.61 -3.89 0.35
C ARG A 84 42.55 -3.82 1.57
N ARG A 85 42.04 -3.41 2.73
CA ARG A 85 42.77 -3.35 4.00
C ARG A 85 42.64 -4.66 4.76
#